data_AF-A0AAD6S2G9-F1
#
_entry.id   AF-A0AAD6S2G9-F1
#
_cell.length_a   1.000
_cell.length_b   1.000
_cell.length_c   1.000
_cell.angle_alpha   90.00
_cell.angle_beta   90.00
_cell.angle_gamma   90.00
#
_symmetry.space_group_name_H-M   'P 1'
#
loop_
_entity.id
_entity.type
_entity.pdbx_description
1 polymer ?
#
loop_
_entity_poly.entity_id
_entity_poly.type
_entity_poly.pdbx_seq_one_letter_code
_entity_poly.pdbx_strand_id
1 'polypeptide(L)'
;MHWASLNWTDLVLSLFRGTMRCEKPDSRDSWDWAVLTGDVWKKHGQAVADATPYFPGSFDRPPRNPAEKISSGYKAWEYLLYVVGLGPALFLDIGLPDKYWRHFCKGVSVIRCFQQYNIPTPQLVASHERAVEYAADFETLFYQRMESRIHFVRQSVHNMPHLGPETIRVGPPGLHAQWTIERTIGNLGQEIKSHSQPYANLSERGLRRSQVNALKAMIPGLDHTEQKGLPRGSVDLGAGFVLLRARDEHKHHIDGEAGRVIREYLEEVGKGRISGDLVVARWARLRLPNGQIARSAWKEKRKALNKVRMARNVKTLIDGKYEIGEVQYYLRASLRGEICALALIDFYSQPCPDLLKRSFETLWSCTFEPEADLRLIPVESIVSVVAMVPHQYAGQRRFFLVEKPGLETIWEEEEDEE
;
A
#
# COMPACT_ATOMS: atom_id res chain seq x y z
N MET A 1 -11.49 11.47 -1.56
CA MET A 1 -11.07 11.05 -0.20
C MET A 1 -12.18 10.36 0.56
N HIS A 2 -13.10 11.11 1.21
CA HIS A 2 -14.11 10.57 2.14
C HIS A 2 -15.01 9.51 1.52
N TRP A 3 -15.24 9.61 0.22
CA TRP A 3 -15.96 8.59 -0.54
C TRP A 3 -15.37 7.18 -0.32
N ALA A 4 -14.08 6.98 -0.61
CA ALA A 4 -13.43 5.67 -0.51
C ALA A 4 -13.07 5.28 0.93
N SER A 5 -12.68 6.24 1.77
CA SER A 5 -12.11 5.96 3.09
C SER A 5 -13.08 6.02 4.25
N LEU A 6 -14.30 6.55 4.05
CA LEU A 6 -15.33 6.62 5.08
C LEU A 6 -16.66 6.10 4.55
N ASN A 7 -17.22 6.69 3.49
CA ASN A 7 -18.59 6.42 3.07
C ASN A 7 -18.77 5.01 2.50
N TRP A 8 -17.87 4.57 1.62
CA TRP A 8 -17.90 3.22 1.05
C TRP A 8 -17.52 2.17 2.09
N THR A 9 -16.45 2.40 2.86
CA THR A 9 -16.03 1.46 3.92
C THR A 9 -17.06 1.31 5.02
N ASP A 10 -17.73 2.39 5.44
CA ASP A 10 -18.79 2.34 6.43
C ASP A 10 -20.00 1.57 5.91
N LEU A 11 -20.38 1.75 4.64
CA LEU A 11 -21.45 0.98 4.01
C LEU A 11 -21.12 -0.52 4.00
N VAL A 12 -19.96 -0.90 3.48
CA VAL A 12 -19.53 -2.31 3.42
C VAL A 12 -19.51 -2.94 4.81
N LEU A 13 -18.92 -2.26 5.79
CA LEU A 13 -18.87 -2.77 7.15
C LEU A 13 -20.27 -2.82 7.79
N SER A 14 -21.15 -1.87 7.50
CA SER A 14 -22.53 -1.90 8.00
C SER A 14 -23.32 -3.06 7.42
N LEU A 15 -23.11 -3.39 6.15
CA LEU A 15 -23.70 -4.56 5.51
C LEU A 15 -23.18 -5.84 6.15
N PHE A 16 -21.86 -6.05 6.14
CA PHE A 16 -21.27 -7.30 6.63
C PHE A 16 -21.44 -7.52 8.13
N ARG A 17 -21.66 -6.46 8.92
CA ARG A 17 -22.00 -6.55 10.34
C ARG A 17 -23.51 -6.64 10.61
N GLY A 18 -24.35 -6.53 9.58
CA GLY A 18 -25.82 -6.51 9.74
C GLY A 18 -26.34 -5.33 10.55
N THR A 19 -25.60 -4.21 10.60
CA THR A 19 -25.97 -3.02 11.39
C THR A 19 -26.77 -1.99 10.61
N MET A 20 -27.09 -2.28 9.34
CA MET A 20 -28.04 -1.47 8.57
C MET A 20 -29.40 -1.42 9.29
N ARG A 21 -30.11 -0.30 9.10
CA ARG A 21 -31.52 -0.19 9.55
C ARG A 21 -32.34 -1.24 8.80
N CYS A 22 -33.21 -1.96 9.51
CA CYS A 22 -34.09 -2.97 8.95
C CYS A 22 -35.53 -2.52 9.20
N GLU A 23 -36.33 -2.40 8.14
CA GLU A 23 -37.73 -1.99 8.20
C GLU A 23 -38.61 -3.05 7.57
N LYS A 24 -39.81 -3.26 8.13
CA LYS A 24 -40.75 -4.26 7.57
C LYS A 24 -41.11 -3.89 6.12
N PRO A 25 -41.24 -4.87 5.20
CA PRO A 25 -41.27 -6.32 5.44
C PRO A 25 -39.88 -7.00 5.46
N ASP A 26 -38.76 -6.26 5.43
CA ASP A 26 -37.42 -6.84 5.48
C ASP A 26 -37.13 -7.54 6.83
N SER A 27 -36.23 -8.53 6.80
CA SER A 27 -35.72 -9.21 7.98
C SER A 27 -34.22 -9.40 7.89
N ARG A 28 -33.51 -9.18 9.00
CA ARG A 28 -32.07 -9.46 9.13
C ARG A 28 -31.73 -10.94 8.94
N ASP A 29 -32.70 -11.84 9.15
CA ASP A 29 -32.50 -13.28 8.93
C ASP A 29 -32.26 -13.60 7.45
N SER A 30 -32.69 -12.72 6.55
CA SER A 30 -32.45 -12.86 5.10
C SER A 30 -31.09 -12.30 4.64
N TRP A 31 -30.30 -11.71 5.54
CA TRP A 31 -29.03 -11.06 5.23
C TRP A 31 -27.88 -12.05 5.38
N ASP A 32 -27.74 -12.98 4.43
CA ASP A 32 -26.66 -13.97 4.38
C ASP A 32 -25.26 -13.37 4.22
N TRP A 33 -25.16 -12.07 3.89
CA TRP A 33 -23.92 -11.30 3.90
C TRP A 33 -23.48 -10.82 5.30
N ALA A 34 -24.34 -10.90 6.32
CA ALA A 34 -24.07 -10.37 7.67
C ALA A 34 -23.18 -11.30 8.53
N VAL A 35 -21.98 -11.61 8.04
CA VAL A 35 -21.06 -12.58 8.65
C VAL A 35 -20.21 -12.03 9.80
N LEU A 36 -20.00 -10.71 9.87
CA LEU A 36 -19.17 -10.04 10.87
C LEU A 36 -19.97 -9.70 12.14
N THR A 37 -20.53 -10.71 12.79
CA THR A 37 -21.33 -10.53 14.02
C THR A 37 -20.73 -11.30 15.21
N GLY A 38 -21.14 -10.94 16.43
CA GLY A 38 -20.74 -11.64 17.66
C GLY A 38 -19.23 -11.84 17.81
N ASP A 39 -18.82 -13.08 18.04
CA ASP A 39 -17.39 -13.43 18.22
C ASP A 39 -16.60 -13.46 16.91
N VAL A 40 -17.25 -13.62 15.76
CA VAL A 40 -16.59 -13.50 14.44
C VAL A 40 -16.04 -12.08 14.28
N TRP A 41 -16.82 -11.06 14.64
CA TRP A 41 -16.37 -9.66 14.61
C TRP A 41 -15.16 -9.40 15.52
N LYS A 42 -15.14 -9.98 16.72
CA LYS A 42 -14.02 -9.82 17.66
C LYS A 42 -12.75 -10.49 17.12
N LYS A 43 -12.85 -11.73 16.63
CA LYS A 43 -11.73 -12.47 16.04
C LYS A 43 -11.18 -11.76 14.80
N HIS A 44 -12.06 -11.30 13.93
CA HIS A 44 -11.71 -10.49 12.76
C HIS A 44 -11.00 -9.19 13.18
N GLY A 45 -11.53 -8.52 14.20
CA GLY A 45 -10.91 -7.31 14.73
C GLY A 45 -9.48 -7.54 15.25
N GLN A 46 -9.24 -8.69 15.91
CA GLN A 46 -7.91 -9.10 16.33
C GLN A 46 -7.00 -9.40 15.13
N ALA A 47 -7.49 -10.09 14.11
CA ALA A 47 -6.71 -10.37 12.88
C ALA A 47 -6.24 -9.08 12.18
N VAL A 48 -7.08 -8.04 12.15
CA VAL A 48 -6.68 -6.70 11.67
C VAL A 48 -5.55 -6.11 12.51
N ALA A 49 -5.61 -6.24 13.84
CA ALA A 49 -4.56 -5.74 14.72
C ALA A 49 -3.25 -6.55 14.56
N ASP A 50 -3.35 -7.86 14.37
CA ASP A 50 -2.21 -8.77 14.18
C ASP A 50 -1.46 -8.52 12.86
N ALA A 51 -2.09 -7.84 11.89
CA ALA A 51 -1.43 -7.36 10.67
C ALA A 51 -0.46 -6.18 10.92
N THR A 52 -0.51 -5.54 12.09
CA THR A 52 0.28 -4.34 12.43
C THR A 52 1.79 -4.49 12.15
N PRO A 53 2.48 -5.58 12.54
CA PRO A 53 3.90 -5.74 12.27
C PRO A 53 4.29 -5.75 10.79
N TYR A 54 3.37 -6.13 9.92
CA TYR A 54 3.61 -6.33 8.49
C TYR A 54 3.47 -5.06 7.67
N PHE A 55 2.84 -4.02 8.23
CA PHE A 55 2.80 -2.71 7.60
C PHE A 55 4.11 -1.94 7.81
N PRO A 56 4.78 -1.49 6.74
CA PRO A 56 5.94 -0.61 6.85
C PRO A 56 5.61 0.70 7.57
N GLY A 57 6.64 1.36 8.11
CA GLY A 57 6.50 2.73 8.64
C GLY A 57 6.06 3.75 7.57
N SER A 58 6.35 3.48 6.29
CA SER A 58 5.91 4.33 5.18
C SER A 58 4.39 4.30 4.95
N PHE A 59 3.65 3.36 5.54
CA PHE A 59 2.19 3.28 5.49
C PHE A 59 1.54 4.13 6.59
N ASP A 60 2.31 5.00 7.25
CA ASP A 60 1.87 5.86 8.33
C ASP A 60 1.29 5.05 9.50
N ARG A 61 -0.01 5.20 9.77
CA ARG A 61 -0.68 4.54 10.90
C ARG A 61 -1.36 3.25 10.45
N PRO A 62 -0.98 2.08 10.99
CA PRO A 62 -1.70 0.84 10.71
C PRO A 62 -3.12 0.86 11.25
N PRO A 63 -4.02 0.04 10.68
CA PRO A 63 -5.36 -0.13 11.22
C PRO A 63 -5.30 -0.79 12.60
N ARG A 64 -5.94 -0.16 13.59
CA ARG A 64 -6.18 -0.77 14.91
C ARG A 64 -7.31 -1.80 14.83
N ASN A 65 -7.48 -2.58 15.90
CA ASN A 65 -8.62 -3.48 16.08
C ASN A 65 -9.95 -2.70 15.87
N PRO A 66 -10.68 -2.93 14.76
CA PRO A 66 -11.92 -2.21 14.51
C PRO A 66 -13.02 -2.63 15.50
N ALA A 67 -13.01 -3.83 16.05
CA ALA A 67 -14.02 -4.23 17.04
C ALA A 67 -13.96 -3.41 18.32
N GLU A 68 -12.79 -2.85 18.66
CA GLU A 68 -12.60 -2.01 19.83
C GLU A 68 -12.61 -0.51 19.52
N LYS A 69 -12.16 -0.12 18.31
CA LYS A 69 -11.82 1.27 18.00
C LYS A 69 -12.65 1.93 16.91
N ILE A 70 -13.49 1.18 16.17
CA ILE A 70 -14.23 1.74 15.02
C ILE A 70 -15.14 2.90 15.41
N SER A 71 -15.71 2.87 16.62
CA SER A 71 -16.58 3.92 17.18
C SER A 71 -15.84 4.98 17.99
N SER A 72 -14.51 4.88 18.16
CA SER A 72 -13.72 5.75 19.04
C SER A 72 -12.49 6.34 18.33
N GLY A 73 -12.73 7.14 17.29
CA GLY A 73 -11.69 7.88 16.58
C GLY A 73 -10.85 7.02 15.63
N TYR A 74 -11.49 6.06 14.96
CA TYR A 74 -10.90 5.34 13.83
C TYR A 74 -10.69 6.30 12.65
N LYS A 75 -9.44 6.44 12.18
CA LYS A 75 -9.13 7.43 11.15
C LYS A 75 -9.50 6.92 9.75
N ALA A 76 -9.82 7.84 8.86
CA ALA A 76 -10.07 7.53 7.44
C ALA A 76 -8.92 6.72 6.80
N TRP A 77 -7.66 7.03 7.11
CA TRP A 77 -6.51 6.23 6.64
C TRP A 77 -6.52 4.79 7.18
N GLU A 78 -6.98 4.58 8.41
CA GLU A 78 -7.10 3.24 8.99
C GLU A 78 -8.22 2.44 8.31
N TYR A 79 -9.37 3.08 8.01
CA TYR A 79 -10.42 2.45 7.22
C TYR A 79 -9.92 2.01 5.85
N LEU A 80 -9.14 2.85 5.18
CA LEU A 80 -8.61 2.54 3.88
C LEU A 80 -7.65 1.34 3.92
N LEU A 81 -6.65 1.35 4.82
CA LEU A 81 -5.73 0.23 4.96
C LEU A 81 -6.43 -1.06 5.43
N TYR A 82 -7.40 -0.94 6.33
CA TYR A 82 -8.18 -2.07 6.79
C TYR A 82 -9.03 -2.64 5.65
N VAL A 83 -10.00 -1.89 5.15
CA VAL A 83 -11.01 -2.45 4.24
C VAL A 83 -10.42 -2.66 2.86
N VAL A 84 -9.73 -1.69 2.27
CA VAL A 84 -9.20 -1.79 0.89
C VAL A 84 -7.88 -2.57 0.85
N GLY A 85 -7.07 -2.48 1.90
CA GLY A 85 -5.79 -3.19 2.00
C GLY A 85 -5.95 -4.63 2.47
N LEU A 86 -6.47 -4.84 3.68
CA LEU A 86 -6.58 -6.17 4.30
C LEU A 86 -7.86 -6.93 3.92
N GLY A 87 -8.95 -6.21 3.63
CA GLY A 87 -10.28 -6.79 3.41
C GLY A 87 -10.32 -7.93 2.39
N PRO A 88 -9.65 -7.86 1.21
CA PRO A 88 -9.70 -8.94 0.22
C PRO A 88 -9.29 -10.30 0.78
N ALA A 89 -8.24 -10.36 1.60
CA ALA A 89 -7.82 -11.60 2.26
C ALA A 89 -8.68 -11.90 3.49
N LEU A 90 -8.83 -10.93 4.40
CA LEU A 90 -9.47 -11.19 5.69
C LEU A 90 -10.96 -11.52 5.57
N PHE A 91 -11.66 -10.96 4.59
CA PHE A 91 -13.07 -11.31 4.37
C PHE A 91 -13.24 -12.68 3.70
N LEU A 92 -12.24 -13.14 2.93
CA LEU A 92 -12.20 -14.51 2.45
C LEU A 92 -12.00 -15.49 3.63
N ASP A 93 -11.04 -15.20 4.51
CA ASP A 93 -10.64 -16.05 5.64
C ASP A 93 -11.77 -16.30 6.65
N ILE A 94 -12.64 -15.31 6.86
CA ILE A 94 -13.81 -15.45 7.76
C ILE A 94 -14.98 -16.22 7.12
N GLY A 95 -14.90 -16.55 5.82
CA GLY A 95 -15.96 -17.25 5.09
C GLY A 95 -17.08 -16.36 4.55
N LEU A 96 -16.80 -15.12 4.13
CA LEU A 96 -17.78 -14.32 3.39
C LEU A 96 -18.22 -15.10 2.12
N PRO A 97 -19.52 -15.26 1.85
CA PRO A 97 -19.97 -16.01 0.68
C PRO A 97 -19.42 -15.43 -0.63
N ASP A 98 -19.06 -16.31 -1.57
CA ASP A 98 -18.29 -15.97 -2.78
C ASP A 98 -18.89 -14.80 -3.58
N LYS A 99 -20.23 -14.77 -3.76
CA LYS A 99 -20.92 -13.67 -4.44
C LYS A 99 -20.65 -12.29 -3.82
N TYR A 100 -20.61 -12.21 -2.49
CA TYR A 100 -20.35 -10.96 -1.77
C TYR A 100 -18.88 -10.63 -1.73
N TRP A 101 -18.03 -11.65 -1.61
CA TRP A 101 -16.58 -11.46 -1.63
C TRP A 101 -16.07 -10.96 -2.98
N ARG A 102 -16.55 -11.55 -4.09
CA ARG A 102 -16.22 -11.09 -5.45
C ARG A 102 -16.71 -9.68 -5.71
N HIS A 103 -17.96 -9.37 -5.32
CA HIS A 103 -18.50 -8.01 -5.42
C HIS A 103 -17.68 -6.99 -4.62
N PHE A 104 -17.31 -7.35 -3.40
CA PHE A 104 -16.43 -6.53 -2.57
C PHE A 104 -15.07 -6.29 -3.23
N CYS A 105 -14.43 -7.35 -3.74
CA CYS A 105 -13.14 -7.26 -4.44
C CYS A 105 -13.24 -6.40 -5.70
N LYS A 106 -14.34 -6.48 -6.46
CA LYS A 106 -14.61 -5.58 -7.60
C LYS A 106 -14.59 -4.12 -7.14
N GLY A 107 -15.28 -3.79 -6.04
CA GLY A 107 -15.26 -2.44 -5.46
C GLY A 107 -13.87 -2.00 -4.98
N VAL A 108 -13.09 -2.89 -4.38
CA VAL A 108 -11.69 -2.63 -4.00
C VAL A 108 -10.83 -2.34 -5.24
N SER A 109 -11.01 -3.08 -6.34
CA SER A 109 -10.23 -2.88 -7.58
C SER A 109 -10.44 -1.48 -8.15
N VAL A 110 -11.70 -1.03 -8.20
CA VAL A 110 -12.10 0.31 -8.60
C VAL A 110 -11.44 1.36 -7.70
N ILE A 111 -11.53 1.19 -6.38
CA ILE A 111 -10.94 2.14 -5.43
C ILE A 111 -9.42 2.22 -5.58
N ARG A 112 -8.73 1.09 -5.74
CA ARG A 112 -7.28 1.05 -5.92
C ARG A 112 -6.87 1.79 -7.19
N CYS A 113 -7.55 1.52 -8.31
CA CYS A 113 -7.27 2.20 -9.58
C CYS A 113 -7.39 3.72 -9.46
N PHE A 114 -8.53 4.23 -8.99
CA PHE A 114 -8.82 5.66 -8.92
C PHE A 114 -8.05 6.41 -7.79
N GLN A 115 -7.30 5.70 -6.95
CA GLN A 115 -6.40 6.30 -5.98
C GLN A 115 -4.99 6.54 -6.51
N GLN A 116 -4.63 5.97 -7.66
CA GLN A 116 -3.33 6.20 -8.28
C GLN A 116 -3.20 7.64 -8.79
N TYR A 117 -1.96 8.13 -8.88
CA TYR A 117 -1.66 9.44 -9.45
C TYR A 117 -1.53 9.43 -10.97
N ASN A 118 -1.16 8.27 -11.52
CA ASN A 118 -1.08 8.01 -12.94
C ASN A 118 -1.89 6.73 -13.22
N ILE A 119 -2.81 6.79 -14.17
CA ILE A 119 -3.70 5.69 -14.54
C ILE A 119 -3.59 5.52 -16.05
N PRO A 120 -3.02 4.39 -16.55
CA PRO A 120 -3.04 4.06 -17.96
C PRO A 120 -4.47 4.03 -18.53
N THR A 121 -4.64 4.47 -19.77
CA THR A 121 -5.97 4.52 -20.41
C THR A 121 -6.68 3.15 -20.43
N PRO A 122 -6.02 2.03 -20.76
CA PRO A 122 -6.67 0.72 -20.70
C PRO A 122 -7.17 0.37 -19.30
N GLN A 123 -6.34 0.61 -18.26
CA GLN A 123 -6.72 0.40 -16.86
C GLN A 123 -7.92 1.27 -16.46
N LEU A 124 -7.97 2.53 -16.92
CA LEU A 124 -9.08 3.46 -16.65
C LEU A 124 -10.40 2.95 -17.24
N VAL A 125 -10.37 2.46 -18.49
CA VAL A 125 -11.56 1.92 -19.17
C VAL A 125 -12.07 0.68 -18.43
N ALA A 126 -11.21 -0.31 -18.21
CA ALA A 126 -11.57 -1.53 -17.49
C ALA A 126 -12.09 -1.23 -16.07
N SER A 127 -11.50 -0.24 -15.38
CA SER A 127 -11.96 0.17 -14.05
C SER A 127 -13.29 0.91 -14.06
N HIS A 128 -13.60 1.66 -15.12
CA HIS A 128 -14.90 2.29 -15.29
C HIS A 128 -16.00 1.24 -15.51
N GLU A 129 -15.75 0.24 -16.36
CA GLU A 129 -16.68 -0.88 -16.58
C GLU A 129 -16.94 -1.63 -15.27
N ARG A 130 -15.88 -2.00 -14.54
CA ARG A 130 -16.00 -2.61 -13.20
C ARG A 130 -16.79 -1.74 -12.23
N ALA A 131 -16.71 -0.41 -12.32
CA ALA A 131 -17.46 0.52 -11.47
C ALA A 131 -18.97 0.56 -11.81
N VAL A 132 -19.32 0.50 -13.10
CA VAL A 132 -20.71 0.41 -13.58
C VAL A 132 -21.32 -0.92 -13.14
N GLU A 133 -20.61 -2.02 -13.39
CA GLU A 133 -21.04 -3.35 -12.97
C GLU A 133 -21.20 -3.45 -11.46
N TYR A 134 -20.27 -2.90 -10.68
CA TYR A 134 -20.36 -2.92 -9.22
C TYR A 134 -21.69 -2.31 -8.72
N ALA A 135 -22.14 -1.20 -9.32
CA ALA A 135 -23.39 -0.56 -8.94
C ALA A 135 -24.61 -1.44 -9.30
N ALA A 136 -24.62 -2.04 -10.49
CA ALA A 136 -25.69 -2.95 -10.92
C ALA A 136 -25.74 -4.24 -10.07
N ASP A 137 -24.58 -4.82 -9.78
CA ASP A 137 -24.44 -5.99 -8.92
C ASP A 137 -24.90 -5.67 -7.49
N PHE A 138 -24.64 -4.46 -6.98
CA PHE A 138 -25.12 -4.03 -5.67
C PHE A 138 -26.65 -4.03 -5.59
N GLU A 139 -27.32 -3.60 -6.67
CA GLU A 139 -28.77 -3.63 -6.76
C GLU A 139 -29.32 -5.06 -6.65
N THR A 140 -28.62 -6.02 -7.26
CA THR A 140 -29.03 -7.43 -7.28
C THR A 140 -28.71 -8.13 -5.96
N LEU A 141 -27.55 -7.87 -5.38
CA LEU A 141 -27.02 -8.61 -4.23
C LEU A 141 -27.57 -8.12 -2.89
N PHE A 142 -27.63 -6.80 -2.68
CA PHE A 142 -27.96 -6.19 -1.38
C PHE A 142 -29.32 -5.51 -1.39
N TYR A 143 -29.55 -4.59 -2.33
CA TYR A 143 -30.81 -3.85 -2.41
C TYR A 143 -31.99 -4.77 -2.78
N GLN A 144 -31.75 -5.73 -3.68
CA GLN A 144 -32.73 -6.71 -4.17
C GLN A 144 -34.02 -6.07 -4.71
N ARG A 145 -33.95 -4.79 -5.11
CA ARG A 145 -35.09 -3.98 -5.58
C ARG A 145 -36.26 -3.94 -4.59
N MET A 146 -35.97 -4.09 -3.30
CA MET A 146 -36.97 -4.00 -2.23
C MET A 146 -37.07 -2.56 -1.73
N GLU A 147 -38.27 -1.98 -1.75
CA GLU A 147 -38.50 -0.61 -1.24
C GLU A 147 -37.95 -0.42 0.18
N SER A 148 -38.15 -1.41 1.06
CA SER A 148 -37.64 -1.42 2.44
C SER A 148 -36.11 -1.45 2.57
N ARG A 149 -35.36 -1.58 1.46
CA ARG A 149 -33.89 -1.55 1.39
C ARG A 149 -33.34 -0.40 0.56
N ILE A 150 -34.17 0.54 0.09
CA ILE A 150 -33.72 1.66 -0.75
C ILE A 150 -32.59 2.47 -0.10
N HIS A 151 -32.59 2.58 1.24
CA HIS A 151 -31.54 3.27 2.01
C HIS A 151 -30.18 2.55 2.01
N PHE A 152 -30.09 1.32 1.47
CA PHE A 152 -28.81 0.65 1.24
C PHE A 152 -28.04 1.29 0.08
N VAL A 153 -28.77 1.85 -0.91
CA VAL A 153 -28.19 2.53 -2.08
C VAL A 153 -27.72 3.92 -1.68
N ARG A 154 -26.64 3.97 -0.92
CA ARG A 154 -26.02 5.24 -0.49
C ARG A 154 -25.30 5.92 -1.65
N GLN A 155 -25.00 7.21 -1.48
CA GLN A 155 -24.19 7.98 -2.44
C GLN A 155 -22.87 7.29 -2.80
N SER A 156 -22.29 6.47 -1.90
CA SER A 156 -21.02 5.80 -2.14
C SER A 156 -21.12 4.73 -3.23
N VAL A 157 -22.29 4.10 -3.39
CA VAL A 157 -22.57 3.18 -4.51
C VAL A 157 -22.86 3.98 -5.78
N HIS A 158 -23.74 4.97 -5.69
CA HIS A 158 -24.13 5.79 -6.84
C HIS A 158 -22.96 6.57 -7.47
N ASN A 159 -21.99 6.99 -6.65
CA ASN A 159 -20.84 7.76 -7.14
C ASN A 159 -19.79 6.91 -7.87
N MET A 160 -19.80 5.57 -7.75
CA MET A 160 -18.77 4.72 -8.39
C MET A 160 -18.73 4.87 -9.92
N PRO A 161 -19.85 4.75 -10.66
CA PRO A 161 -19.84 4.89 -12.12
C PRO A 161 -19.29 6.23 -12.61
N HIS A 162 -19.41 7.29 -11.80
CA HIS A 162 -18.94 8.63 -12.18
C HIS A 162 -17.41 8.80 -12.06
N LEU A 163 -16.70 7.89 -11.40
CA LEU A 163 -15.25 8.02 -11.19
C LEU A 163 -14.45 8.04 -12.50
N GLY A 164 -14.81 7.20 -13.47
CA GLY A 164 -14.15 7.13 -14.78
C GLY A 164 -14.24 8.45 -15.55
N PRO A 165 -15.45 8.92 -15.91
CA PRO A 165 -15.65 10.19 -16.60
C PRO A 165 -15.04 11.39 -15.87
N GLU A 166 -15.18 11.45 -14.54
CA GLU A 166 -14.60 12.53 -13.74
C GLU A 166 -13.07 12.51 -13.76
N THR A 167 -12.45 11.34 -13.78
CA THR A 167 -11.00 11.20 -13.93
C THR A 167 -10.50 11.76 -15.25
N ILE A 168 -11.26 11.57 -16.34
CA ILE A 168 -10.95 12.18 -17.65
C ILE A 168 -11.10 13.71 -17.58
N ARG A 169 -12.16 14.19 -16.91
CA ARG A 169 -12.50 15.61 -16.86
C ARG A 169 -11.55 16.46 -16.02
N VAL A 170 -11.13 15.96 -14.85
CA VAL A 170 -10.37 16.75 -13.85
C VAL A 170 -9.12 16.04 -13.31
N GLY A 171 -8.76 14.88 -13.86
CA GLY A 171 -7.66 14.05 -13.41
C GLY A 171 -8.00 13.12 -12.24
N PRO A 172 -7.10 12.18 -11.90
CA PRO A 172 -7.35 11.18 -10.86
C PRO A 172 -7.78 11.75 -9.50
N PRO A 173 -8.76 11.12 -8.81
CA PRO A 173 -9.20 11.51 -7.46
C PRO A 173 -8.09 11.62 -6.41
N GLY A 174 -6.98 10.90 -6.59
CA GLY A 174 -5.80 11.01 -5.75
C GLY A 174 -5.17 12.43 -5.77
N LEU A 175 -5.19 13.11 -6.92
CA LEU A 175 -4.52 14.40 -7.13
C LEU A 175 -5.28 15.59 -6.54
N HIS A 176 -6.61 15.53 -6.51
CA HIS A 176 -7.47 16.58 -5.96
C HIS A 176 -8.14 16.17 -4.63
N ALA A 177 -7.55 15.20 -3.92
CA ALA A 177 -8.03 14.79 -2.61
C ALA A 177 -7.91 15.92 -1.58
N GLN A 178 -8.92 16.05 -0.73
CA GLN A 178 -9.00 17.12 0.28
C GLN A 178 -7.95 17.01 1.41
N TRP A 179 -7.07 16.00 1.42
CA TRP A 179 -6.12 15.73 2.52
C TRP A 179 -5.20 16.92 2.79
N THR A 180 -4.68 17.51 1.71
CA THR A 180 -3.75 18.64 1.78
C THR A 180 -4.45 19.89 2.31
N ILE A 181 -5.70 20.11 1.90
CA ILE A 181 -6.52 21.23 2.36
C ILE A 181 -6.88 21.06 3.84
N GLU A 182 -7.36 19.88 4.26
CA GLU A 182 -7.68 19.58 5.67
C GLU A 182 -6.46 19.74 6.58
N ARG A 183 -5.29 19.25 6.14
CA ARG A 183 -4.03 19.45 6.86
C ARG A 183 -3.67 20.93 6.96
N THR A 184 -3.91 21.70 5.89
CA THR A 184 -3.64 23.14 5.87
C THR A 184 -4.56 23.88 6.83
N ILE A 185 -5.86 23.55 6.86
CA ILE A 185 -6.83 24.07 7.83
C ILE A 185 -6.37 23.75 9.26
N GLY A 186 -5.98 22.51 9.53
CA GLY A 186 -5.49 22.10 10.86
C GLY A 186 -4.22 22.85 11.28
N ASN A 187 -3.26 23.01 10.38
CA ASN A 187 -2.03 23.77 10.63
C ASN A 187 -2.34 25.24 10.94
N LEU A 188 -3.19 25.88 10.12
CA LEU A 188 -3.61 27.27 10.33
C LEU A 188 -4.38 27.43 11.64
N GLY A 189 -5.24 26.48 12.00
CA GLY A 189 -5.96 26.48 13.27
C GLY A 189 -5.02 26.46 14.49
N GLN A 190 -3.90 25.73 14.43
CA GLN A 190 -2.89 25.71 15.51
C GLN A 190 -2.16 27.06 15.68
N GLU A 191 -2.15 27.89 14.63
CA GLU A 191 -1.51 29.21 14.63
C GLU A 191 -2.42 30.32 15.20
N ILE A 192 -3.71 30.05 15.42
CA ILE A 192 -4.62 31.00 16.06
C ILE A 192 -4.23 31.13 17.54
N LYS A 193 -3.75 32.31 17.92
CA LYS A 193 -3.32 32.63 19.30
C LYS A 193 -4.18 33.70 19.98
N SER A 194 -5.12 34.31 19.26
CA SER A 194 -6.05 35.30 19.82
C SER A 194 -7.44 34.70 20.02
N HIS A 195 -7.92 34.71 21.27
CA HIS A 195 -9.28 34.27 21.60
C HIS A 195 -10.34 35.36 21.33
N SER A 196 -9.95 36.65 21.35
CA SER A 196 -10.88 37.77 21.15
C SER A 196 -11.04 38.17 19.68
N GLN A 197 -9.99 38.01 18.87
CA GLN A 197 -10.01 38.36 17.44
C GLN A 197 -9.39 37.25 16.57
N PRO A 198 -9.98 36.04 16.56
CA PRO A 198 -9.39 34.88 15.90
C PRO A 198 -9.24 35.06 14.38
N TYR A 199 -10.22 35.68 13.72
CA TYR A 199 -10.19 35.88 12.27
C TYR A 199 -9.15 36.90 11.80
N ALA A 200 -8.99 38.02 12.53
CA ALA A 200 -7.95 39.00 12.25
C ALA A 200 -6.56 38.40 12.46
N ASN A 201 -6.37 37.65 13.57
CA ASN A 201 -5.12 36.94 13.83
C ASN A 201 -4.81 35.90 12.73
N LEU A 202 -5.80 35.10 12.33
CA LEU A 202 -5.64 34.12 11.26
C LEU A 202 -5.27 34.79 9.92
N SER A 203 -5.89 35.92 9.60
CA SER A 203 -5.60 36.68 8.37
C SER A 203 -4.15 37.16 8.34
N GLU A 204 -3.65 37.71 9.45
CA GLU A 204 -2.25 38.11 9.60
C GLU A 204 -1.28 36.93 9.52
N ARG A 205 -1.63 35.77 10.12
CA ARG A 205 -0.83 34.54 9.99
C ARG A 205 -0.77 34.06 8.54
N GLY A 206 -1.91 34.07 7.85
CA GLY A 206 -2.01 33.72 6.43
C GLY A 206 -1.18 34.63 5.53
N LEU A 207 -1.29 35.95 5.74
CA LEU A 207 -0.51 36.96 5.02
C LEU A 207 0.99 36.74 5.23
N ARG A 208 1.43 36.62 6.48
CA ARG A 208 2.85 36.40 6.80
C ARG A 208 3.39 35.11 6.19
N ARG A 209 2.63 34.01 6.23
CA ARG A 209 3.03 32.73 5.61
C ARG A 209 3.14 32.87 4.10
N SER A 210 2.20 33.56 3.47
CA SER A 210 2.21 33.82 2.02
C SER A 210 3.42 34.67 1.62
N GLN A 211 3.73 35.72 2.39
CA GLN A 211 4.93 36.56 2.18
C GLN A 211 6.22 35.75 2.33
N VAL A 212 6.35 34.93 3.37
CA VAL A 212 7.53 34.06 3.57
C VAL A 212 7.67 33.04 2.43
N ASN A 213 6.58 32.39 2.03
CA ASN A 213 6.59 31.46 0.90
C ASN A 213 6.96 32.15 -0.41
N ALA A 214 6.44 33.35 -0.67
CA ALA A 214 6.79 34.14 -1.83
C ALA A 214 8.28 34.53 -1.83
N LEU A 215 8.82 34.97 -0.69
CA LEU A 215 10.25 35.29 -0.55
C LEU A 215 11.14 34.06 -0.79
N LYS A 216 10.76 32.90 -0.26
CA LYS A 216 11.47 31.63 -0.50
C LYS A 216 11.42 31.21 -1.97
N ALA A 217 10.27 31.38 -2.63
CA ALA A 217 10.12 31.07 -4.04
C ALA A 217 10.93 32.01 -4.95
N MET A 218 10.93 33.32 -4.64
CA MET A 218 11.69 34.33 -5.38
C MET A 218 13.21 34.22 -5.12
N ILE A 219 13.61 33.82 -3.91
CA ILE A 219 15.00 33.69 -3.49
C ILE A 219 15.18 32.33 -2.79
N PRO A 220 15.38 31.23 -3.56
CA PRO A 220 15.50 29.87 -3.02
C PRO A 220 16.60 29.72 -1.95
N GLY A 221 17.66 30.54 -2.00
CA GLY A 221 18.74 30.55 -1.01
C GLY A 221 18.30 30.93 0.41
N LEU A 222 17.14 31.56 0.59
CA LEU A 222 16.53 31.84 1.90
C LEU A 222 15.80 30.64 2.49
N ASP A 223 15.55 29.59 1.69
CA ASP A 223 14.89 28.40 2.17
C ASP A 223 15.87 27.42 2.83
N HIS A 224 16.12 27.62 4.11
CA HIS A 224 16.90 26.68 4.93
C HIS A 224 16.08 25.47 5.40
N THR A 225 14.80 25.34 5.05
CA THR A 225 13.97 24.21 5.52
C THR A 225 14.34 22.89 4.83
N GLU A 226 14.91 22.94 3.63
CA GLU A 226 15.37 21.77 2.87
C GLU A 226 16.87 21.45 3.07
N GLN A 227 17.64 22.33 3.71
CA GLN A 227 19.09 22.17 3.92
C GLN A 227 19.45 21.16 5.04
N LYS A 228 18.65 20.11 5.25
CA LYS A 228 19.16 18.93 5.97
C LYS A 228 19.85 18.04 4.94
N GLY A 229 21.16 18.27 4.79
CA GLY A 229 22.02 17.36 4.01
C GLY A 229 21.82 15.90 4.42
N LEU A 230 22.23 14.97 3.55
CA LEU A 230 22.02 13.55 3.81
C LEU A 230 22.65 13.14 5.17
N PRO A 231 22.00 12.23 5.92
CA PRO A 231 22.52 11.78 7.20
C PRO A 231 23.96 11.27 7.08
N ARG A 232 24.83 11.61 8.05
CA ARG A 232 26.24 11.19 8.03
C ARG A 232 26.39 9.71 7.73
N GLY A 233 27.25 9.40 6.75
CA GLY A 233 27.54 8.03 6.32
C GLY A 233 26.53 7.43 5.33
N SER A 234 25.60 8.23 4.81
CA SER A 234 24.83 7.90 3.62
C SER A 234 25.69 7.92 2.35
N VAL A 235 25.25 7.20 1.33
CA VAL A 235 25.82 7.30 -0.02
C VAL A 235 24.68 7.64 -0.98
N ASP A 236 24.79 8.80 -1.62
CA ASP A 236 23.90 9.17 -2.72
C ASP A 236 24.23 8.33 -3.94
N LEU A 237 23.21 7.73 -4.54
CA LEU A 237 23.32 6.90 -5.74
C LEU A 237 22.79 7.61 -6.99
N GLY A 238 22.25 8.83 -6.85
CA GLY A 238 21.55 9.50 -7.92
C GLY A 238 20.09 9.05 -8.06
N ALA A 239 19.33 9.73 -8.93
CA ALA A 239 17.91 9.47 -9.20
C ALA A 239 16.99 9.40 -7.96
N GLY A 240 17.41 9.98 -6.83
CA GLY A 240 16.68 9.93 -5.55
C GLY A 240 17.01 8.74 -4.65
N PHE A 241 17.78 7.77 -5.12
CA PHE A 241 18.22 6.61 -4.35
C PHE A 241 19.36 6.96 -3.41
N VAL A 242 19.26 6.55 -2.14
CA VAL A 242 20.31 6.78 -1.14
C VAL A 242 20.50 5.57 -0.23
N LEU A 243 21.71 5.03 -0.17
CA LEU A 243 22.07 4.04 0.86
C LEU A 243 22.22 4.73 2.20
N LEU A 244 21.59 4.17 3.24
CA LEU A 244 21.58 4.71 4.59
C LEU A 244 22.22 3.73 5.57
N ARG A 245 22.81 4.24 6.65
CA ARG A 245 23.19 3.41 7.81
C ARG A 245 21.95 2.65 8.32
N ALA A 246 22.03 1.41 8.79
CA ALA A 246 23.20 0.64 9.24
C ALA A 246 23.94 -0.09 8.10
N ARG A 247 25.27 -0.11 8.18
CA ARG A 247 26.17 -0.83 7.28
C ARG A 247 27.21 -1.61 8.09
N ASP A 248 27.71 -2.72 7.56
CA ASP A 248 28.92 -3.35 8.07
C ASP A 248 30.09 -2.34 8.12
N GLU A 249 30.95 -2.50 9.11
CA GLU A 249 32.16 -1.69 9.26
C GLU A 249 33.26 -2.21 8.34
N HIS A 250 33.38 -3.53 8.24
CA HIS A 250 34.36 -4.24 7.43
C HIS A 250 33.65 -5.11 6.38
N LYS A 251 34.38 -5.53 5.35
CA LYS A 251 33.86 -6.53 4.41
C LYS A 251 33.94 -7.92 5.07
N HIS A 252 32.96 -8.76 4.81
CA HIS A 252 32.90 -10.11 5.34
C HIS A 252 32.74 -11.11 4.19
N HIS A 253 33.28 -12.31 4.38
CA HIS A 253 33.01 -13.44 3.51
C HIS A 253 31.50 -13.74 3.50
N ILE A 254 30.96 -14.04 2.32
CA ILE A 254 29.58 -14.48 2.16
C ILE A 254 29.58 -15.92 1.69
N ASP A 255 29.14 -16.81 2.59
CA ASP A 255 29.00 -18.24 2.34
C ASP A 255 27.61 -18.60 1.77
N GLY A 256 27.49 -19.84 1.31
CA GLY A 256 26.23 -20.45 0.91
C GLY A 256 25.64 -19.87 -0.37
N GLU A 257 24.32 -19.98 -0.48
CA GLU A 257 23.58 -19.62 -1.69
C GLU A 257 23.71 -18.14 -2.04
N ALA A 258 23.70 -17.27 -1.03
CA ALA A 258 23.94 -15.84 -1.22
C ALA A 258 25.31 -15.54 -1.85
N GLY A 259 26.36 -16.27 -1.45
CA GLY A 259 27.69 -16.10 -2.01
C GLY A 259 27.76 -16.56 -3.46
N ARG A 260 27.10 -17.67 -3.78
CA ARG A 260 26.96 -18.22 -5.13
C ARG A 260 26.28 -17.23 -6.08
N VAL A 261 25.07 -16.77 -5.72
CA VAL A 261 24.27 -15.83 -6.51
C VAL A 261 25.02 -14.51 -6.76
N ILE A 262 25.67 -13.97 -5.73
CA ILE A 262 26.43 -12.72 -5.90
C ILE A 262 27.61 -12.94 -6.85
N ARG A 263 28.34 -14.05 -6.71
CA ARG A 263 29.49 -14.33 -7.59
C ARG A 263 29.05 -14.46 -9.04
N GLU A 264 28.02 -15.27 -9.31
CA GLU A 264 27.49 -15.50 -10.66
C GLU A 264 27.10 -14.20 -11.34
N TYR A 265 26.31 -13.36 -10.66
CA TYR A 265 25.91 -12.06 -11.18
C TYR A 265 27.10 -11.14 -11.51
N LEU A 266 28.09 -11.07 -10.60
CA LEU A 266 29.26 -10.21 -10.80
C LEU A 266 30.16 -10.72 -11.93
N GLU A 267 30.30 -12.04 -12.09
CA GLU A 267 31.07 -12.65 -13.17
C GLU A 267 30.41 -12.44 -14.54
N GLU A 268 29.08 -12.58 -14.61
CA GLU A 268 28.28 -12.36 -15.81
C GLU A 268 28.33 -10.89 -16.26
N VAL A 269 28.02 -9.95 -15.37
CA VAL A 269 27.95 -8.52 -15.71
C VAL A 269 29.34 -7.92 -15.87
N GLY A 270 30.28 -8.31 -15.01
CA GLY A 270 31.67 -7.85 -15.01
C GLY A 270 32.52 -8.41 -16.16
N LYS A 271 32.04 -9.45 -16.87
CA LYS A 271 32.77 -10.15 -17.94
C LYS A 271 34.16 -10.63 -17.50
N GLY A 272 34.27 -11.16 -16.29
CA GLY A 272 35.53 -11.63 -15.72
C GLY A 272 35.32 -12.54 -14.51
N ARG A 273 36.17 -13.56 -14.36
CA ARG A 273 36.05 -14.54 -13.28
C ARG A 273 36.60 -13.97 -11.97
N ILE A 274 35.87 -14.13 -10.88
CA ILE A 274 36.31 -13.66 -9.56
C ILE A 274 37.13 -14.78 -8.91
N SER A 275 38.45 -14.61 -8.87
CA SER A 275 39.33 -15.52 -8.14
C SER A 275 39.34 -15.21 -6.64
N GLY A 276 39.10 -16.22 -5.81
CA GLY A 276 39.18 -16.13 -4.34
C GLY A 276 37.86 -15.83 -3.63
N ASP A 277 37.99 -15.50 -2.34
CA ASP A 277 36.87 -15.30 -1.40
C ASP A 277 36.03 -14.06 -1.74
N LEU A 278 34.71 -14.23 -1.80
CA LEU A 278 33.79 -13.13 -2.06
C LEU A 278 33.55 -12.36 -0.76
N VAL A 279 34.11 -11.16 -0.67
CA VAL A 279 33.99 -10.29 0.51
C VAL A 279 33.15 -9.05 0.21
N VAL A 280 32.04 -8.85 0.95
CA VAL A 280 31.13 -7.71 0.76
C VAL A 280 30.85 -6.99 2.09
N ALA A 281 30.55 -5.69 2.00
CA ALA A 281 30.04 -4.93 3.13
C ALA A 281 28.54 -4.70 2.93
N ARG A 282 27.71 -5.23 3.83
CA ARG A 282 26.26 -5.15 3.70
C ARG A 282 25.73 -3.82 4.18
N TRP A 283 24.71 -3.33 3.51
CA TRP A 283 23.88 -2.20 3.92
C TRP A 283 22.49 -2.71 4.24
N ALA A 284 21.84 -2.07 5.22
CA ALA A 284 20.54 -2.51 5.72
C ALA A 284 19.37 -1.63 5.25
N ARG A 285 19.65 -0.49 4.62
CA ARG A 285 18.64 0.53 4.32
C ARG A 285 18.94 1.24 3.00
N LEU A 286 17.90 1.37 2.20
CA LEU A 286 17.87 2.12 0.95
C LEU A 286 16.69 3.08 1.02
N ARG A 287 16.93 4.37 0.78
CA ARG A 287 15.87 5.34 0.49
C ARG A 287 15.56 5.27 -0.99
N LEU A 288 14.28 5.12 -1.32
CA LEU A 288 13.75 5.11 -2.68
C LEU A 288 13.41 6.54 -3.15
N PRO A 289 13.25 6.78 -4.46
CA PRO A 289 12.89 8.10 -4.99
C PRO A 289 11.58 8.65 -4.45
N ASN A 290 10.61 7.76 -4.15
CA ASN A 290 9.33 8.09 -3.53
C ASN A 290 9.43 8.42 -2.01
N GLY A 291 10.64 8.48 -1.46
CA GLY A 291 10.92 8.81 -0.06
C GLY A 291 10.75 7.65 0.93
N GLN A 292 10.27 6.48 0.49
CA GLN A 292 10.20 5.30 1.34
C GLN A 292 11.61 4.81 1.70
N ILE A 293 11.74 4.20 2.88
CA ILE A 293 13.00 3.54 3.29
C ILE A 293 12.77 2.04 3.28
N ALA A 294 13.27 1.39 2.24
CA ALA A 294 13.37 -0.05 2.14
C ALA A 294 14.47 -0.55 3.08
N ARG A 295 14.11 -1.49 3.95
CA ARG A 295 15.00 -2.11 4.94
C ARG A 295 15.40 -3.49 4.49
N SER A 296 16.13 -4.21 5.32
CA SER A 296 16.58 -5.56 4.98
C SER A 296 16.33 -6.56 6.11
N ALA A 297 16.14 -7.82 5.71
CA ALA A 297 15.96 -8.96 6.60
C ALA A 297 17.13 -9.09 7.58
N TRP A 298 18.36 -8.83 7.13
CA TRP A 298 19.57 -8.87 7.96
C TRP A 298 19.46 -8.09 9.28
N LYS A 299 18.79 -6.93 9.29
CA LYS A 299 18.56 -6.14 10.52
C LYS A 299 17.18 -6.31 11.12
N GLU A 300 16.15 -6.54 10.30
CA GLU A 300 14.78 -6.64 10.82
C GLU A 300 14.46 -8.00 11.44
N LYS A 301 15.01 -9.12 10.93
CA LYS A 301 14.82 -10.46 11.53
C LYS A 301 15.38 -10.59 12.95
N ARG A 302 16.25 -9.66 13.37
CA ARG A 302 16.79 -9.57 14.75
C ARG A 302 15.81 -8.97 15.76
N LYS A 303 14.68 -8.44 15.30
CA LYS A 303 13.65 -7.83 16.15
C LYS A 303 12.50 -8.81 16.35
N ALA A 304 11.94 -8.82 17.56
CA ALA A 304 10.68 -9.50 17.80
C ALA A 304 9.57 -8.93 16.91
N LEU A 305 8.62 -9.77 16.50
CA LEU A 305 7.54 -9.40 15.57
C LEU A 305 6.73 -8.18 16.08
N ASN A 306 6.44 -8.12 17.37
CA ASN A 306 5.73 -6.99 17.97
C ASN A 306 6.56 -5.68 18.08
N LYS A 307 7.85 -5.72 17.76
CA LYS A 307 8.77 -4.55 17.78
C LYS A 307 9.25 -4.15 16.38
N VAL A 308 8.67 -4.72 15.33
CA VAL A 308 9.01 -4.40 13.94
C VAL A 308 7.80 -3.84 13.19
N ARG A 309 8.08 -2.93 12.27
CA ARG A 309 7.19 -2.44 11.22
C ARG A 309 7.89 -2.78 9.92
N MET A 310 7.64 -4.00 9.44
CA MET A 310 8.45 -4.63 8.40
C MET A 310 8.46 -3.76 7.15
N ALA A 311 9.65 -3.36 6.73
CA ALA A 311 9.87 -2.51 5.57
C ALA A 311 10.87 -3.14 4.60
N ARG A 312 11.06 -4.46 4.70
CA ARG A 312 12.02 -5.24 3.93
C ARG A 312 11.41 -5.94 2.70
N ASN A 313 10.10 -5.88 2.53
CA ASN A 313 9.44 -6.41 1.34
C ASN A 313 9.26 -5.29 0.32
N VAL A 314 9.60 -5.57 -0.94
CA VAL A 314 9.62 -4.59 -2.01
C VAL A 314 8.90 -5.10 -3.24
N LYS A 315 8.31 -4.17 -4.00
CA LYS A 315 7.89 -4.37 -5.38
C LYS A 315 9.05 -3.98 -6.30
N THR A 316 9.42 -4.87 -7.21
CA THR A 316 10.45 -4.64 -8.22
C THR A 316 9.85 -4.65 -9.61
N LEU A 317 10.48 -3.97 -10.56
CA LEU A 317 10.19 -4.05 -11.99
C LEU A 317 11.42 -4.61 -12.69
N ILE A 318 11.34 -5.85 -13.16
CA ILE A 318 12.44 -6.58 -13.81
C ILE A 318 11.93 -7.06 -15.16
N ASP A 319 12.61 -6.69 -16.24
CA ASP A 319 12.24 -7.07 -17.61
C ASP A 319 10.76 -6.78 -17.95
N GLY A 320 10.23 -5.67 -17.45
CA GLY A 320 8.84 -5.25 -17.63
C GLY A 320 7.82 -5.95 -16.73
N LYS A 321 8.25 -6.87 -15.84
CA LYS A 321 7.38 -7.63 -14.95
C LYS A 321 7.50 -7.18 -13.50
N TYR A 322 6.36 -7.10 -12.83
CA TYR A 322 6.34 -6.82 -11.40
C TYR A 322 6.57 -8.10 -10.59
N GLU A 323 7.50 -8.02 -9.65
CA GLU A 323 7.79 -9.12 -8.73
C GLU A 323 7.88 -8.59 -7.30
N ILE A 324 7.55 -9.44 -6.33
CA ILE A 324 7.60 -9.10 -4.91
C ILE A 324 8.70 -9.91 -4.25
N GLY A 325 9.54 -9.26 -3.46
CA GLY A 325 10.65 -9.94 -2.79
C GLY A 325 10.98 -9.38 -1.40
N GLU A 326 11.55 -10.23 -0.55
CA GLU A 326 12.15 -9.87 0.73
C GLU A 326 13.63 -9.50 0.52
N VAL A 327 13.97 -8.24 0.71
CA VAL A 327 15.36 -7.77 0.65
C VAL A 327 16.16 -8.40 1.78
N GLN A 328 17.19 -9.17 1.44
CA GLN A 328 18.10 -9.75 2.42
C GLN A 328 19.11 -8.70 2.93
N TYR A 329 19.78 -8.00 2.00
CA TYR A 329 20.64 -6.84 2.24
C TYR A 329 21.05 -6.16 0.93
N TYR A 330 21.60 -4.96 1.02
CA TYR A 330 22.18 -4.25 -0.13
C TYR A 330 23.70 -4.30 -0.07
N LEU A 331 24.36 -4.16 -1.22
CA LEU A 331 25.82 -4.09 -1.33
C LEU A 331 26.23 -3.12 -2.43
N ARG A 332 27.52 -2.76 -2.44
CA ARG A 332 28.13 -1.98 -3.52
C ARG A 332 29.21 -2.82 -4.17
N ALA A 333 29.23 -2.86 -5.49
CA ALA A 333 30.23 -3.59 -6.27
C ALA A 333 30.79 -2.68 -7.38
N SER A 334 32.05 -2.90 -7.77
CA SER A 334 32.65 -2.24 -8.93
C SER A 334 32.38 -3.10 -10.15
N LEU A 335 31.59 -2.60 -11.10
CA LEU A 335 31.26 -3.27 -12.35
C LEU A 335 31.75 -2.39 -13.50
N ARG A 336 32.68 -2.92 -14.31
CA ARG A 336 33.26 -2.21 -15.48
C ARG A 336 33.83 -0.81 -15.17
N GLY A 337 34.33 -0.61 -13.94
CA GLY A 337 34.91 0.66 -13.49
C GLY A 337 33.90 1.60 -12.79
N GLU A 338 32.62 1.26 -12.77
CA GLU A 338 31.58 2.03 -12.09
C GLU A 338 31.13 1.34 -10.80
N ILE A 339 30.85 2.12 -9.75
CA ILE A 339 30.34 1.56 -8.50
C ILE A 339 28.82 1.49 -8.56
N CYS A 340 28.29 0.28 -8.70
CA CYS A 340 26.86 0.02 -8.69
C CYS A 340 26.39 -0.37 -7.29
N ALA A 341 25.16 0.00 -6.94
CA ALA A 341 24.47 -0.51 -5.77
C ALA A 341 23.54 -1.65 -6.18
N LEU A 342 23.59 -2.75 -5.44
CA LEU A 342 22.84 -3.97 -5.74
C LEU A 342 22.03 -4.39 -4.51
N ALA A 343 20.90 -5.03 -4.73
CA ALA A 343 20.04 -5.61 -3.70
C ALA A 343 20.01 -7.14 -3.87
N LEU A 344 20.36 -7.86 -2.80
CA LEU A 344 20.10 -9.30 -2.73
C LEU A 344 18.67 -9.48 -2.22
N ILE A 345 17.82 -10.11 -3.02
CA ILE A 345 16.39 -10.24 -2.78
C ILE A 345 16.01 -11.72 -2.91
N ASP A 346 15.22 -12.19 -1.95
CA ASP A 346 14.59 -13.51 -1.97
C ASP A 346 13.13 -13.33 -2.38
N PHE A 347 12.75 -13.85 -3.54
CA PHE A 347 11.47 -13.54 -4.17
C PHE A 347 10.33 -14.43 -3.65
N TYR A 348 9.15 -13.83 -3.54
CA TYR A 348 7.91 -14.57 -3.34
C TYR A 348 7.55 -15.31 -4.63
N SER A 349 6.78 -16.40 -4.51
CA SER A 349 6.25 -17.08 -5.70
C SER A 349 5.35 -16.16 -6.52
N GLN A 350 5.02 -16.59 -7.74
CA GLN A 350 3.88 -16.03 -8.48
C GLN A 350 2.59 -16.13 -7.66
N PRO A 351 1.64 -15.17 -7.82
CA PRO A 351 0.37 -15.18 -7.11
C PRO A 351 -0.48 -16.39 -7.50
N CYS A 352 -1.42 -16.79 -6.63
CA CYS A 352 -2.42 -17.81 -6.96
C CYS A 352 -3.32 -17.28 -8.10
N PRO A 353 -3.33 -17.92 -9.29
CA PRO A 353 -4.09 -17.40 -10.43
C PRO A 353 -5.60 -17.35 -10.17
N ASP A 354 -6.15 -18.36 -9.48
CA ASP A 354 -7.58 -18.41 -9.13
C ASP A 354 -7.99 -17.24 -8.23
N LEU A 355 -7.23 -16.99 -7.16
CA LEU A 355 -7.49 -15.87 -6.26
C LEU A 355 -7.35 -14.53 -6.97
N LEU A 356 -6.32 -14.37 -7.79
CA LEU A 356 -6.07 -13.13 -8.52
C LEU A 356 -7.25 -12.82 -9.46
N LYS A 357 -7.66 -13.80 -10.28
CA LYS A 357 -8.79 -13.66 -11.21
C LYS A 357 -10.12 -13.39 -10.50
N ARG A 358 -10.48 -14.20 -9.50
CA ARG A 358 -11.77 -14.04 -8.80
C ARG A 358 -11.86 -12.76 -7.98
N SER A 359 -10.71 -12.23 -7.54
CA SER A 359 -10.64 -10.99 -6.77
C SER A 359 -10.42 -9.74 -7.61
N PHE A 360 -10.52 -9.82 -8.95
CA PHE A 360 -10.26 -8.66 -9.83
C PHE A 360 -8.88 -8.04 -9.53
N GLU A 361 -7.86 -8.90 -9.42
CA GLU A 361 -6.45 -8.58 -9.10
C GLU A 361 -6.23 -7.95 -7.71
N THR A 362 -7.23 -7.95 -6.82
CA THR A 362 -7.08 -7.30 -5.51
C THR A 362 -6.43 -8.19 -4.44
N LEU A 363 -6.47 -9.51 -4.60
CA LEU A 363 -5.83 -10.48 -3.72
C LEU A 363 -4.63 -11.16 -4.40
N TRP A 364 -3.50 -10.44 -4.41
CA TRP A 364 -2.21 -10.98 -4.85
C TRP A 364 -1.60 -11.85 -3.75
N SER A 365 -1.91 -13.15 -3.77
CA SER A 365 -1.46 -14.09 -2.74
C SER A 365 -0.35 -15.02 -3.22
N CYS A 366 0.81 -14.95 -2.58
CA CYS A 366 2.01 -15.72 -2.90
C CYS A 366 2.39 -16.70 -1.78
N THR A 367 3.22 -17.68 -2.10
CA THR A 367 3.99 -18.46 -1.11
C THR A 367 5.39 -17.87 -0.96
N PHE A 368 6.05 -18.20 0.14
CA PHE A 368 7.43 -17.76 0.40
C PHE A 368 8.21 -18.90 1.03
N GLU A 369 9.25 -19.34 0.34
CA GLU A 369 10.19 -20.33 0.81
C GLU A 369 11.58 -19.68 0.87
N PRO A 370 12.23 -19.62 2.04
CA PRO A 370 13.51 -18.94 2.17
C PRO A 370 14.57 -19.54 1.24
N GLU A 371 15.31 -18.67 0.56
CA GLU A 371 16.41 -19.01 -0.36
C GLU A 371 15.96 -19.81 -1.60
N ALA A 372 14.66 -19.89 -1.89
CA ALA A 372 14.15 -20.60 -3.05
C ALA A 372 14.35 -19.83 -4.36
N ASP A 373 14.27 -18.49 -4.32
CA ASP A 373 14.50 -17.62 -5.47
C ASP A 373 15.32 -16.39 -5.04
N LEU A 374 16.60 -16.64 -4.80
CA LEU A 374 17.55 -15.63 -4.39
C LEU A 374 18.23 -15.00 -5.62
N ARG A 375 18.03 -13.70 -5.83
CA ARG A 375 18.59 -12.96 -6.97
C ARG A 375 19.30 -11.68 -6.52
N LEU A 376 20.34 -11.30 -7.25
CA LEU A 376 21.01 -10.02 -7.10
C LEU A 376 20.55 -9.09 -8.23
N ILE A 377 19.98 -7.93 -7.89
CA ILE A 377 19.46 -6.98 -8.89
C ILE A 377 19.98 -5.55 -8.64
N PRO A 378 20.00 -4.68 -9.67
CA PRO A 378 20.21 -3.24 -9.47
C PRO A 378 19.15 -2.65 -8.55
N VAL A 379 19.55 -1.77 -7.63
CA VAL A 379 18.61 -1.14 -6.69
C VAL A 379 17.57 -0.26 -7.38
N GLU A 380 17.88 0.21 -8.58
CA GLU A 380 17.03 1.00 -9.47
C GLU A 380 15.78 0.22 -9.90
N SER A 381 15.84 -1.12 -9.86
CA SER A 381 14.69 -2.00 -10.16
C SER A 381 13.65 -1.99 -9.03
N ILE A 382 13.98 -1.45 -7.84
CA ILE A 382 13.06 -1.39 -6.70
C ILE A 382 12.14 -0.17 -6.83
N VAL A 383 10.85 -0.44 -6.99
CA VAL A 383 9.82 0.58 -7.21
C VAL A 383 9.28 1.12 -5.88
N SER A 384 8.91 0.23 -4.97
CA SER A 384 8.30 0.63 -3.70
C SER A 384 8.47 -0.42 -2.60
N VAL A 385 8.33 0.01 -1.35
CA VAL A 385 8.17 -0.86 -0.18
C VAL A 385 6.69 -1.24 -0.06
N VAL A 386 6.44 -2.54 0.13
CA VAL A 386 5.11 -3.12 0.23
C VAL A 386 4.94 -3.89 1.54
N ALA A 387 3.71 -4.16 1.93
CA ALA A 387 3.41 -5.08 3.03
C ALA A 387 3.09 -6.47 2.45
N MET A 388 3.64 -7.51 3.09
CA MET A 388 3.27 -8.90 2.82
C MET A 388 2.72 -9.50 4.11
N VAL A 389 1.39 -9.68 4.14
CA VAL A 389 0.65 -10.06 5.34
C VAL A 389 0.32 -11.56 5.25
N PRO A 390 0.58 -12.36 6.29
CA PRO A 390 0.29 -13.80 6.25
C PRO A 390 -1.21 -14.05 6.26
N HIS A 391 -1.64 -15.07 5.52
CA HIS A 391 -2.99 -15.63 5.57
C HIS A 391 -2.97 -17.12 5.21
N GLN A 392 -4.12 -17.78 5.26
CA GLN A 392 -4.25 -19.22 5.02
C GLN A 392 -5.23 -19.47 3.88
N TYR A 393 -4.79 -20.20 2.85
CA TYR A 393 -5.67 -20.56 1.75
C TYR A 393 -5.34 -21.97 1.24
N ALA A 394 -6.39 -22.78 1.02
CA ALA A 394 -6.28 -24.17 0.59
C ALA A 394 -5.33 -25.03 1.47
N GLY A 395 -5.30 -24.77 2.79
CA GLY A 395 -4.44 -25.48 3.73
C GLY A 395 -2.95 -25.10 3.68
N GLN A 396 -2.59 -24.11 2.87
CA GLN A 396 -1.22 -23.63 2.73
C GLN A 396 -1.07 -22.23 3.35
N ARG A 397 0.04 -22.03 4.07
CA ARG A 397 0.44 -20.71 4.54
C ARG A 397 0.88 -19.86 3.35
N ARG A 398 0.22 -18.73 3.17
CA ARG A 398 0.51 -17.78 2.09
C ARG A 398 0.72 -16.38 2.66
N PHE A 399 1.15 -15.47 1.81
CA PHE A 399 1.25 -14.04 2.11
C PHE A 399 0.53 -13.27 1.01
N PHE A 400 -0.21 -12.23 1.38
CA PHE A 400 -0.86 -11.35 0.41
C PHE A 400 -0.26 -9.95 0.43
N LEU A 401 -0.19 -9.37 -0.76
CA LEU A 401 0.32 -8.03 -1.00
C LEU A 401 -0.67 -6.97 -0.51
N VAL A 402 -0.14 -5.97 0.21
CA VAL A 402 -0.82 -4.69 0.40
C VAL A 402 0.11 -3.57 -0.04
N GLU A 403 -0.31 -2.88 -1.08
CA GLU A 403 0.37 -1.69 -1.59
C GLU A 403 -0.10 -0.44 -0.85
N LYS A 404 0.77 0.58 -0.77
CA LYS A 404 0.40 1.83 -0.13
C LYS A 404 -0.61 2.56 -1.04
N PRO A 405 -1.80 2.94 -0.55
CA PRO A 405 -2.73 3.75 -1.32
C PRO A 405 -2.08 5.05 -1.80
N GLY A 406 -2.32 5.43 -3.05
CA GLY A 406 -1.71 6.62 -3.67
C GLY A 406 -0.36 6.39 -4.34
N LEU A 407 0.13 5.15 -4.43
CA LEU A 407 1.21 4.78 -5.37
C LEU A 407 0.62 4.02 -6.55
N GLU A 408 1.35 3.89 -7.66
CA GLU A 408 0.94 2.98 -8.74
C GLU A 408 0.81 1.55 -8.20
N THR A 409 -0.29 0.88 -8.55
CA THR A 409 -0.57 -0.50 -8.17
C THR A 409 -0.18 -1.45 -9.30
N ILE A 410 0.07 -2.72 -8.98
CA ILE A 410 0.27 -3.73 -10.04
C ILE A 410 -1.04 -3.88 -10.83
N TRP A 411 -0.93 -3.86 -12.16
CA TRP A 411 -2.01 -4.10 -13.11
C TRP A 411 -1.42 -4.83 -14.31
N GLU A 412 -2.09 -5.91 -14.72
CA GLU A 412 -1.75 -6.66 -15.93
C GLU A 412 -2.88 -6.41 -16.92
N GLU A 413 -2.53 -5.97 -18.13
CA GLU A 413 -3.48 -5.90 -19.24
C GLU A 413 -3.93 -7.33 -19.55
N GLU A 414 -5.23 -7.59 -19.60
CA GLU A 414 -5.72 -8.89 -20.09
C GLU A 414 -5.31 -8.96 -21.57
N GLU A 415 -4.31 -9.79 -21.90
CA GLU A 415 -4.08 -10.19 -23.28
C GLU A 415 -5.34 -10.93 -23.72
N ASP A 416 -6.15 -10.29 -24.58
CA ASP A 416 -7.26 -10.96 -25.25
C ASP A 416 -6.65 -12.15 -26.01
N GLU A 417 -6.86 -13.37 -25.50
CA GLU A 417 -6.60 -14.59 -26.24
C GLU A 417 -7.56 -14.62 -27.45
N GLU A 418 -7.08 -14.19 -28.62
CA GLU A 418 -7.76 -14.36 -29.92
C GLU A 418 -8.01 -15.83 -30.27
#